data_AF-V5SIC8-F1
#
_entry.id   AF-V5SIC8-F1
#
_cell.length_a   1.000
_cell.length_b   1.000
_cell.length_c   1.000
_cell.angle_alpha   90.00
_cell.angle_beta   90.00
_cell.angle_gamma   90.00
#
_symmetry.space_group_name_H-M   'P 1'
#
loop_
_entity.id
_entity.type
_entity.pdbx_description
1 polymer ?
#
loop_
_entity_poly.entity_id
_entity_poly.type
_entity_poly.pdbx_seq_one_letter_code
_entity_poly.pdbx_strand_id
1 'polypeptide(L)'
;MTLPSSWATITSIPDGPLLPELPFAEQGVELTNRKRAAVSLVLTFAVLGAGLAFFFVPTEENHSVAENEPDASNVSAGSAADEMADLAGDDPKRFVDCASQPTKVMRIACRVGSAAHAVAQNYPSGDFDKREVFKAFAAIEAATVVRSSLSTGRYSYLKAYARDQIPLGSEMCLDVGAGICGNHVEAFRDIMAALGIRTRPVSFFYTTDGLRESHIATEVYYLNAWRFIDVTWGFAVSQDGSIMLKSISEIRGNPSHTRMENAFDVWSMFVRAARGDPMEYLYRRDVDVLVNGKGIVTLAVPADTPAHENFDNVPNYVGDTTTSHKRNPTALRFVAEGRYRVSLEISGVAGCKPEEGDALEVDGRKLSLSDASSITFDIDREALLSMRTTQPTCYAVFSQARYEALH
;
A
#
# COMPACT_ATOMS: atom_id res chain seq x y z
N MET A 1 -35.39 44.75 -5.92
CA MET A 1 -34.79 44.04 -7.06
C MET A 1 -35.25 42.60 -7.02
N THR A 2 -36.07 42.24 -8.00
CA THR A 2 -36.82 40.99 -8.16
C THR A 2 -35.95 39.94 -8.85
N LEU A 3 -35.92 38.71 -8.33
CA LEU A 3 -35.32 37.55 -8.99
C LEU A 3 -36.30 36.97 -10.02
N PRO A 4 -35.85 36.51 -11.20
CA PRO A 4 -36.74 35.88 -12.17
C PRO A 4 -36.93 34.39 -11.84
N SER A 5 -38.20 34.00 -11.81
CA SER A 5 -38.70 32.63 -11.76
C SER A 5 -38.85 32.05 -13.17
N SER A 6 -38.12 30.98 -13.50
CA SER A 6 -38.54 30.07 -14.57
C SER A 6 -37.82 28.72 -14.44
N TRP A 7 -38.47 27.75 -13.78
CA TRP A 7 -38.25 26.34 -14.04
C TRP A 7 -39.28 25.92 -15.08
N ALA A 8 -38.81 25.56 -16.27
CA ALA A 8 -39.64 25.01 -17.34
C ALA A 8 -39.75 23.49 -17.13
N THR A 9 -40.99 23.01 -17.04
CA THR A 9 -41.34 21.58 -17.07
C THR A 9 -40.99 21.02 -18.45
N ILE A 10 -40.07 20.06 -18.53
CA ILE A 10 -39.84 19.26 -19.73
C ILE A 10 -40.89 18.15 -19.74
N THR A 11 -41.94 18.33 -20.55
CA THR A 11 -42.86 17.26 -20.94
C THR A 11 -42.50 16.81 -22.35
N SER A 12 -42.39 15.49 -22.51
CA SER A 12 -42.19 14.67 -23.72
C SER A 12 -40.78 14.54 -24.31
N ILE A 13 -40.29 13.29 -24.31
CA ILE A 13 -39.20 12.80 -25.14
C ILE A 13 -39.87 12.13 -26.37
N PRO A 14 -39.44 12.38 -27.62
CA PRO A 14 -40.00 11.71 -28.78
C PRO A 14 -39.49 10.27 -28.89
N ASP A 15 -40.39 9.35 -29.26
CA ASP A 15 -40.07 7.96 -29.58
C ASP A 15 -39.12 7.87 -30.79
N GLY A 16 -37.86 7.52 -30.52
CA GLY A 16 -36.88 7.15 -31.53
C GLY A 16 -36.95 5.64 -31.84
N PRO A 17 -36.48 5.20 -33.03
CA PRO A 17 -36.59 3.82 -33.45
C PRO A 17 -35.79 2.88 -32.54
N LEU A 18 -36.43 1.78 -32.15
CA LEU A 18 -35.89 0.69 -31.35
C LEU A 18 -34.66 0.09 -32.03
N LEU A 19 -33.54 0.03 -31.29
CA LEU A 19 -32.35 -0.73 -31.66
C LEU A 19 -32.70 -2.24 -31.72
N PRO A 20 -32.07 -3.02 -32.61
CA PRO A 20 -32.32 -4.45 -32.70
C PRO A 20 -31.90 -5.17 -31.41
N GLU A 21 -32.80 -6.00 -30.88
CA GLU A 21 -32.59 -6.85 -29.72
C GLU A 21 -31.43 -7.83 -29.95
N LEU A 22 -30.47 -7.83 -29.04
CA LEU A 22 -29.45 -8.87 -28.94
C LEU A 22 -30.10 -10.12 -28.31
N PRO A 23 -29.84 -11.34 -28.83
CA PRO A 23 -30.47 -12.54 -28.30
C PRO A 23 -29.87 -12.90 -26.94
N PHE A 24 -30.60 -12.62 -25.87
CA PHE A 24 -30.40 -13.29 -24.59
C PHE A 24 -31.08 -14.65 -24.65
N ALA A 25 -30.29 -15.72 -24.55
CA ALA A 25 -30.81 -17.07 -24.41
C ALA A 25 -31.49 -17.24 -23.05
N GLU A 26 -32.82 -17.24 -23.05
CA GLU A 26 -33.63 -17.64 -21.91
C GLU A 26 -33.54 -19.17 -21.73
N GLN A 27 -32.81 -19.61 -20.71
CA GLN A 27 -33.10 -20.89 -20.06
C GLN A 27 -33.91 -20.60 -18.79
N GLY A 28 -35.22 -20.81 -18.88
CA GLY A 28 -36.13 -20.72 -17.74
C GLY A 28 -35.88 -21.83 -16.73
N VAL A 29 -35.71 -21.45 -15.47
CA VAL A 29 -35.86 -22.36 -14.33
C VAL A 29 -36.90 -21.76 -13.39
N GLU A 30 -37.99 -22.49 -13.28
CA GLU A 30 -39.15 -22.29 -12.43
C GLU A 30 -38.77 -22.44 -10.95
N LEU A 31 -38.82 -21.36 -10.16
CA LEU A 31 -38.55 -21.38 -8.73
C LEU A 31 -39.85 -21.55 -7.94
N THR A 32 -40.14 -22.78 -7.52
CA THR A 32 -41.16 -23.07 -6.51
C THR A 32 -40.55 -23.01 -5.10
N ASN A 33 -41.28 -22.34 -4.22
CA ASN A 33 -41.00 -22.20 -2.78
C ASN A 33 -40.87 -23.55 -2.07
N ARG A 34 -39.68 -23.87 -1.51
CA ARG A 34 -39.53 -24.77 -0.34
C ARG A 34 -38.19 -24.59 0.39
N LYS A 35 -38.30 -24.09 1.63
CA LYS A 35 -37.51 -24.35 2.85
C LYS A 35 -36.01 -24.71 2.73
N ARG A 36 -35.21 -23.85 3.39
CA ARG A 36 -34.00 -24.15 4.21
C ARG A 36 -33.08 -25.27 3.66
N ALA A 37 -32.10 -24.88 2.84
CA ALA A 37 -30.72 -25.40 2.80
C ALA A 37 -30.11 -25.11 1.40
N ALA A 38 -29.74 -23.86 1.12
CA ALA A 38 -28.86 -23.48 0.00
C ALA A 38 -28.68 -21.95 -0.06
N VAL A 39 -27.72 -21.41 0.69
CA VAL A 39 -27.14 -20.06 0.41
C VAL A 39 -25.61 -20.17 0.36
N SER A 40 -25.08 -21.35 0.01
CA SER A 40 -23.63 -21.60 -0.02
C SER A 40 -23.05 -21.75 -1.42
N LEU A 41 -23.76 -21.34 -2.49
CA LEU A 41 -23.34 -21.62 -3.87
C LEU A 41 -23.34 -20.42 -4.84
N VAL A 42 -23.38 -19.18 -4.33
CA VAL A 42 -23.26 -17.96 -5.16
C VAL A 42 -22.06 -17.09 -4.73
N LEU A 43 -21.22 -17.58 -3.80
CA LEU A 43 -20.09 -16.82 -3.22
C LEU A 43 -18.71 -17.40 -3.57
N THR A 44 -18.58 -18.09 -4.71
CA THR A 44 -17.29 -18.68 -5.14
C THR A 44 -16.61 -17.93 -6.29
N PHE A 45 -17.16 -16.78 -6.72
CA PHE A 45 -16.56 -15.98 -7.80
C PHE A 45 -15.86 -14.69 -7.36
N ALA A 46 -15.68 -14.44 -6.06
CA ALA A 46 -14.97 -13.24 -5.61
C ALA A 46 -14.35 -13.38 -4.20
N VAL A 47 -13.49 -14.38 -3.98
CA VAL A 47 -12.27 -14.33 -3.14
C VAL A 47 -11.48 -15.61 -3.49
N LEU A 48 -10.96 -15.68 -4.72
CA LEU A 48 -9.80 -16.53 -4.94
C LEU A 48 -8.60 -15.65 -4.62
N GLY A 49 -8.15 -15.76 -3.37
CA GLY A 49 -6.81 -15.39 -2.95
C GLY A 49 -5.80 -16.17 -3.80
N ALA A 50 -5.59 -15.70 -5.02
CA ALA A 50 -4.53 -16.16 -5.88
C ALA A 50 -3.31 -15.31 -5.52
N GLY A 51 -2.59 -15.82 -4.52
CA GLY A 51 -1.26 -15.39 -4.12
C GLY A 51 -0.38 -15.23 -5.35
N LEU A 52 0.08 -14.00 -5.54
CA LEU A 52 1.23 -13.69 -6.34
C LEU A 52 2.07 -12.83 -5.40
N ALA A 53 3.13 -13.44 -4.87
CA ALA A 53 4.20 -12.72 -4.20
C ALA A 53 4.69 -11.62 -5.16
N PHE A 54 4.33 -10.37 -4.87
CA PHE A 54 4.99 -9.23 -5.48
C PHE A 54 6.35 -9.11 -4.80
N PHE A 55 7.35 -9.69 -5.44
CA PHE A 55 8.73 -9.41 -5.12
C PHE A 55 9.00 -7.95 -5.47
N PHE A 56 9.12 -7.10 -4.45
CA PHE A 56 9.95 -5.90 -4.58
C PHE A 56 11.40 -6.38 -4.57
N VAL A 57 11.91 -6.83 -5.73
CA VAL A 57 13.34 -6.78 -5.98
C VAL A 57 13.62 -5.37 -6.48
N PRO A 58 14.41 -4.55 -5.77
CA PRO A 58 14.87 -3.29 -6.34
C PRO A 58 15.63 -3.61 -7.62
N THR A 59 15.14 -3.13 -8.76
CA THR A 59 15.92 -3.15 -10.00
C THR A 59 17.08 -2.18 -9.81
N GLU A 60 18.31 -2.70 -9.77
CA GLU A 60 19.53 -1.89 -9.87
C GLU A 60 19.54 -1.17 -11.23
N GLU A 61 19.04 0.05 -11.28
CA GLU A 61 19.57 1.05 -12.21
C GLU A 61 20.70 1.79 -11.51
N ASN A 62 21.92 1.49 -11.96
CA ASN A 62 23.16 2.15 -11.55
C ASN A 62 23.11 3.65 -11.89
N HIS A 63 22.62 4.45 -10.95
CA HIS A 63 22.95 5.86 -10.83
C HIS A 63 23.50 6.11 -9.42
N SER A 64 24.80 5.90 -9.26
CA SER A 64 25.53 6.24 -8.04
C SER A 64 25.64 7.76 -7.90
N VAL A 65 24.75 8.36 -7.12
CA VAL A 65 24.99 9.63 -6.44
C VAL A 65 25.02 9.31 -4.96
N ALA A 66 26.22 9.36 -4.37
CA ALA A 66 26.42 9.12 -2.95
C ALA A 66 25.94 10.34 -2.15
N GLU A 67 24.83 10.20 -1.42
CA GLU A 67 24.38 11.18 -0.44
C GLU A 67 24.48 10.58 0.97
N ASN A 68 25.28 11.24 1.81
CA ASN A 68 25.38 10.96 3.24
C ASN A 68 24.16 11.60 3.95
N GLU A 69 23.23 10.81 4.48
CA GLU A 69 22.22 11.30 5.43
C GLU A 69 22.74 11.18 6.89
N PRO A 70 22.67 12.23 7.72
CA PRO A 70 23.07 12.17 9.13
C PRO A 70 21.93 11.72 10.07
N ASP A 71 22.35 11.13 11.20
CA ASP A 71 21.53 10.58 12.28
C ASP A 71 20.74 11.66 13.05
N ALA A 72 19.55 11.30 13.54
CA ALA A 72 18.50 12.22 14.01
C ALA A 72 18.71 12.81 15.43
N SER A 73 19.96 13.04 15.83
CA SER A 73 20.26 13.77 17.06
C SER A 73 21.41 14.74 16.81
N ASN A 74 21.05 16.01 16.61
CA ASN A 74 21.90 17.17 16.32
C ASN A 74 22.49 17.22 14.91
N VAL A 75 21.77 17.86 13.97
CA VAL A 75 22.23 18.86 12.98
C VAL A 75 20.99 19.29 12.17
N SER A 76 20.91 20.57 11.77
CA SER A 76 19.83 21.15 10.97
C SER A 76 19.56 20.32 9.71
N ALA A 77 18.40 19.66 9.67
CA ALA A 77 17.86 18.97 8.50
C ALA A 77 17.42 20.02 7.48
N GLY A 78 18.31 20.34 6.56
CA GLY A 78 18.07 21.29 5.48
C GLY A 78 19.23 21.26 4.50
N SER A 79 19.12 20.50 3.40
CA SER A 79 19.91 20.85 2.21
C SER A 79 19.51 20.22 0.87
N ALA A 80 18.79 19.08 0.78
CA ALA A 80 18.46 18.50 -0.55
C ALA A 80 16.95 18.29 -0.75
N ALA A 81 16.29 17.55 0.15
CA ALA A 81 14.83 17.45 0.16
C ALA A 81 14.16 18.78 0.51
N ASP A 82 14.80 19.59 1.36
CA ASP A 82 14.35 20.95 1.66
C ASP A 82 14.64 21.92 0.52
N GLU A 83 15.70 21.71 -0.29
CA GLU A 83 15.93 22.45 -1.54
C GLU A 83 14.86 22.10 -2.60
N MET A 84 14.45 20.83 -2.71
CA MET A 84 13.35 20.43 -3.61
C MET A 84 11.97 20.84 -3.08
N ALA A 85 11.77 20.89 -1.76
CA ALA A 85 10.54 21.38 -1.14
C ALA A 85 10.44 22.92 -1.19
N ASP A 86 11.56 23.63 -1.12
CA ASP A 86 11.65 25.08 -1.41
C ASP A 86 11.17 25.38 -2.83
N LEU A 87 11.40 24.47 -3.78
CA LEU A 87 10.96 24.61 -5.18
C LEU A 87 9.47 24.31 -5.42
N ALA A 88 8.79 23.60 -4.51
CA ALA A 88 7.41 23.14 -4.74
C ALA A 88 6.35 24.17 -4.35
N GLY A 89 6.67 25.08 -3.42
CA GLY A 89 5.77 26.12 -2.93
C GLY A 89 5.88 27.48 -3.64
N ASP A 90 7.06 27.82 -4.17
CA ASP A 90 7.41 29.22 -4.42
C ASP A 90 7.36 29.65 -5.90
N ASP A 91 7.47 28.72 -6.87
CA ASP A 91 7.38 29.06 -8.29
C ASP A 91 6.12 28.47 -8.97
N PRO A 92 5.01 29.21 -9.03
CA PRO A 92 3.79 28.76 -9.71
C PRO A 92 3.99 28.52 -11.21
N LYS A 93 5.03 29.07 -11.83
CA LYS A 93 5.29 28.90 -13.27
C LYS A 93 5.62 27.45 -13.63
N ARG A 94 6.11 26.66 -12.67
CA ARG A 94 6.39 25.23 -12.85
C ARG A 94 5.15 24.41 -13.22
N PHE A 95 3.95 24.91 -12.89
CA PHE A 95 2.70 24.16 -13.08
C PHE A 95 1.83 24.68 -14.24
N VAL A 96 2.38 25.50 -15.14
CA VAL A 96 1.61 26.14 -16.22
C VAL A 96 1.50 25.25 -17.46
N ASP A 97 2.56 24.53 -17.81
CA ASP A 97 2.58 23.66 -18.99
C ASP A 97 2.67 22.19 -18.59
N CYS A 98 1.55 21.67 -18.09
CA CYS A 98 1.46 20.26 -17.71
C CYS A 98 1.36 19.33 -18.92
N ALA A 99 1.11 19.82 -20.13
CA ALA A 99 0.98 18.98 -21.32
C ALA A 99 2.36 18.58 -21.87
N SER A 100 3.36 19.45 -21.75
CA SER A 100 4.72 19.20 -22.25
C SER A 100 5.57 18.31 -21.33
N GLN A 101 5.09 17.94 -20.15
CA GLN A 101 5.86 17.07 -19.26
C GLN A 101 6.08 15.69 -19.90
N PRO A 102 7.30 15.13 -19.79
CA PRO A 102 7.70 13.99 -20.60
C PRO A 102 6.94 12.71 -20.25
N THR A 103 6.69 12.47 -18.96
CA THR A 103 6.05 11.23 -18.48
C THR A 103 4.64 11.48 -17.97
N LYS A 104 3.81 10.44 -17.89
CA LYS A 104 2.44 10.58 -17.37
C LYS A 104 2.44 10.94 -15.90
N VAL A 105 3.35 10.37 -15.11
CA VAL A 105 3.57 10.76 -13.71
C VAL A 105 3.84 12.25 -13.62
N MET A 106 4.77 12.81 -14.41
CA MET A 106 5.08 14.24 -14.35
C MET A 106 3.92 15.13 -14.82
N ARG A 107 3.17 14.72 -15.84
CA ARG A 107 1.96 15.43 -16.28
C ARG A 107 0.90 15.47 -15.17
N ILE A 108 0.71 14.36 -14.47
CA ILE A 108 -0.23 14.28 -13.33
C ILE A 108 0.29 15.10 -12.16
N ALA A 109 1.57 14.96 -11.78
CA ALA A 109 2.19 15.74 -10.72
C ALA A 109 2.06 17.25 -10.98
N CYS A 110 2.24 17.71 -12.21
CA CYS A 110 2.02 19.11 -12.57
C CYS A 110 0.56 19.57 -12.33
N ARG A 111 -0.44 18.74 -12.66
CA ARG A 111 -1.85 19.05 -12.44
C ARG A 111 -2.20 19.04 -10.94
N VAL A 112 -1.71 18.06 -10.21
CA VAL A 112 -1.84 17.98 -8.74
C VAL A 112 -1.22 19.24 -8.11
N GLY A 113 -0.02 19.62 -8.55
CA GLY A 113 0.70 20.79 -8.07
C GLY A 113 -0.05 22.09 -8.33
N SER A 114 -0.55 22.32 -9.55
CA SER A 114 -1.35 23.53 -9.85
C SER A 114 -2.63 23.60 -9.03
N ALA A 115 -3.35 22.48 -8.87
CA ALA A 115 -4.56 22.42 -8.04
C ALA A 115 -4.26 22.71 -6.57
N ALA A 116 -3.26 22.03 -5.99
CA ALA A 116 -2.84 22.23 -4.61
C ALA A 116 -2.34 23.65 -4.35
N HIS A 117 -1.59 24.24 -5.30
CA HIS A 117 -1.12 25.62 -5.19
C HIS A 117 -2.29 26.61 -5.19
N ALA A 118 -3.25 26.44 -6.09
CA ALA A 118 -4.44 27.29 -6.13
C ALA A 118 -5.22 27.23 -4.81
N VAL A 119 -5.40 26.04 -4.22
CA VAL A 119 -6.07 25.90 -2.92
C VAL A 119 -5.23 26.52 -1.81
N ALA A 120 -3.93 26.25 -1.73
CA ALA A 120 -3.04 26.80 -0.71
C ALA A 120 -3.02 28.33 -0.73
N GLN A 121 -3.06 28.95 -1.91
CA GLN A 121 -3.11 30.41 -2.01
C GLN A 121 -4.39 31.02 -1.44
N ASN A 122 -5.52 30.32 -1.56
CA ASN A 122 -6.83 30.78 -1.10
C ASN A 122 -7.22 30.22 0.28
N TYR A 123 -6.42 29.30 0.83
CA TYR A 123 -6.70 28.70 2.13
C TYR A 123 -6.60 29.77 3.21
N PRO A 124 -7.63 29.92 4.07
CA PRO A 124 -7.60 30.86 5.20
C PRO A 124 -6.56 30.36 6.19
N SER A 125 -5.30 30.76 5.97
CA SER A 125 -4.13 30.03 6.46
C SER A 125 -3.98 30.13 7.97
N GLY A 126 -4.59 31.14 8.61
CA GLY A 126 -4.34 31.42 10.03
C GLY A 126 -2.83 31.42 10.29
N ASP A 127 -2.39 30.49 11.12
CA ASP A 127 -0.99 30.28 11.54
C ASP A 127 -0.21 29.24 10.70
N PHE A 128 -0.81 28.64 9.67
CA PHE A 128 -0.15 27.62 8.85
C PHE A 128 0.68 28.22 7.71
N ASP A 129 1.92 27.74 7.58
CA ASP A 129 2.76 27.98 6.41
C ASP A 129 2.05 27.46 5.14
N LYS A 130 1.95 28.32 4.10
CA LYS A 130 1.35 27.96 2.82
C LYS A 130 2.03 26.78 2.15
N ARG A 131 3.32 26.56 2.39
CA ARG A 131 4.05 25.38 1.88
C ARG A 131 3.53 24.09 2.50
N GLU A 132 3.21 24.11 3.79
CA GLU A 132 2.64 22.94 4.47
C GLU A 132 1.19 22.70 4.05
N VAL A 133 0.42 23.77 3.84
CA VAL A 133 -0.92 23.68 3.26
C VAL A 133 -0.87 23.09 1.85
N PHE A 134 0.09 23.53 1.02
CA PHE A 134 0.33 22.96 -0.31
C PHE A 134 0.60 21.46 -0.23
N LYS A 135 1.52 21.01 0.64
CA LYS A 135 1.84 19.58 0.80
C LYS A 135 0.61 18.76 1.20
N ALA A 136 -0.21 19.28 2.11
CA ALA A 136 -1.43 18.60 2.55
C ALA A 136 -2.45 18.45 1.40
N PHE A 137 -2.72 19.51 0.65
CA PHE A 137 -3.66 19.44 -0.48
C PHE A 137 -3.11 18.68 -1.68
N ALA A 138 -1.80 18.74 -1.94
CA ALA A 138 -1.16 17.93 -2.96
C ALA A 138 -1.31 16.43 -2.66
N ALA A 139 -1.18 16.04 -1.39
CA ALA A 139 -1.39 14.67 -0.96
C ALA A 139 -2.84 14.20 -1.18
N ILE A 140 -3.83 15.01 -0.82
CA ILE A 140 -5.25 14.68 -1.00
C ILE A 140 -5.62 14.61 -2.48
N GLU A 141 -5.16 15.58 -3.28
CA GLU A 141 -5.41 15.64 -4.72
C GLU A 141 -4.73 14.48 -5.45
N ALA A 142 -3.45 14.19 -5.15
CA ALA A 142 -2.74 13.05 -5.72
C ALA A 142 -3.46 11.73 -5.41
N ALA A 143 -3.89 11.51 -4.17
CA ALA A 143 -4.61 10.30 -3.80
C ALA A 143 -5.93 10.17 -4.56
N THR A 144 -6.65 11.28 -4.74
CA THR A 144 -7.89 11.34 -5.51
C THR A 144 -7.65 11.02 -6.99
N VAL A 145 -6.67 11.67 -7.62
CA VAL A 145 -6.33 11.47 -9.03
C VAL A 145 -5.86 10.04 -9.29
N VAL A 146 -4.99 9.49 -8.44
CA VAL A 146 -4.50 8.10 -8.58
C VAL A 146 -5.67 7.13 -8.48
N ARG A 147 -6.52 7.23 -7.45
CA ARG A 147 -7.72 6.39 -7.31
C ARG A 147 -8.69 6.51 -8.48
N SER A 148 -8.90 7.72 -9.00
CA SER A 148 -9.78 7.92 -10.16
C SER A 148 -9.19 7.40 -11.47
N SER A 149 -7.86 7.31 -11.54
CA SER A 149 -7.15 6.84 -12.73
C SER A 149 -6.95 5.32 -12.72
N LEU A 150 -6.64 4.74 -11.56
CA LEU A 150 -6.35 3.33 -11.37
C LEU A 150 -7.56 2.61 -10.77
N SER A 151 -8.03 1.55 -11.44
CA SER A 151 -9.15 0.75 -10.96
C SER A 151 -8.70 -0.66 -10.58
N THR A 152 -8.96 -1.06 -9.33
CA THR A 152 -8.81 -2.45 -8.88
C THR A 152 -9.78 -3.40 -9.59
N GLY A 153 -10.99 -2.94 -9.91
CA GLY A 153 -11.93 -3.70 -10.73
C GLY A 153 -11.40 -3.97 -12.14
N ARG A 154 -10.80 -2.95 -12.78
CA ARG A 154 -10.15 -3.11 -14.10
C ARG A 154 -8.95 -4.05 -14.03
N TYR A 155 -8.14 -3.95 -12.99
CA TYR A 155 -7.02 -4.88 -12.76
C TYR A 155 -7.53 -6.33 -12.64
N SER A 156 -8.56 -6.56 -11.84
CA SER A 156 -9.18 -7.89 -11.68
C SER A 156 -9.70 -8.45 -13.01
N TYR A 157 -10.31 -7.61 -13.85
CA TYR A 157 -10.72 -7.99 -15.20
C TYR A 157 -9.52 -8.41 -16.06
N LEU A 158 -8.44 -7.63 -16.09
CA LEU A 158 -7.23 -7.98 -16.85
C LEU A 158 -6.59 -9.27 -16.33
N LYS A 159 -6.49 -9.46 -15.01
CA LYS A 159 -5.98 -10.72 -14.42
C LYS A 159 -6.81 -11.93 -14.83
N ALA A 160 -8.13 -11.78 -14.99
CA ALA A 160 -9.03 -12.86 -15.38
C ALA A 160 -8.97 -13.16 -16.89
N TYR A 161 -8.90 -12.13 -17.75
CA TYR A 161 -9.18 -12.28 -19.18
C TYR A 161 -8.03 -11.84 -20.11
N ALA A 162 -7.02 -11.14 -19.62
CA ALA A 162 -5.90 -10.58 -20.40
C ALA A 162 -4.61 -10.54 -19.56
N ARG A 163 -4.14 -11.71 -19.11
CA ARG A 163 -3.02 -11.84 -18.14
C ARG A 163 -1.70 -11.23 -18.63
N ASP A 164 -1.48 -11.21 -19.92
CA ASP A 164 -0.34 -10.59 -20.60
C ASP A 164 -0.38 -9.05 -20.57
N GLN A 165 -1.51 -8.47 -20.17
CA GLN A 165 -1.74 -7.02 -20.11
C GLN A 165 -1.77 -6.48 -18.67
N ILE A 166 -1.35 -7.27 -17.68
CA ILE A 166 -1.25 -6.80 -16.29
C ILE A 166 -0.18 -5.71 -16.23
N PRO A 167 -0.54 -4.46 -15.88
CA PRO A 167 0.42 -3.37 -15.90
C PRO A 167 1.42 -3.49 -14.76
N LEU A 168 2.67 -3.14 -15.04
CA LEU A 168 3.77 -3.07 -14.06
C LEU A 168 4.33 -1.65 -14.02
N GLY A 169 4.56 -1.14 -12.82
CA GLY A 169 5.07 0.20 -12.60
C GLY A 169 4.04 1.31 -12.84
N SER A 170 4.35 2.50 -12.30
CA SER A 170 3.43 3.63 -12.27
C SER A 170 2.97 4.11 -13.66
N GLU A 171 3.87 4.27 -14.63
CA GLU A 171 3.54 4.77 -15.96
C GLU A 171 2.54 3.86 -16.68
N MET A 172 2.82 2.55 -16.74
CA MET A 172 1.94 1.59 -17.40
C MET A 172 0.61 1.44 -16.66
N CYS A 173 0.63 1.43 -15.32
CA CYS A 173 -0.60 1.40 -14.52
C CYS A 173 -1.48 2.62 -14.83
N LEU A 174 -0.91 3.82 -14.86
CA LEU A 174 -1.63 5.05 -15.17
C LEU A 174 -2.14 5.05 -16.61
N ASP A 175 -1.40 4.49 -17.57
CA ASP A 175 -1.81 4.34 -18.97
C ASP A 175 -2.98 3.38 -19.18
N VAL A 176 -2.91 2.19 -18.61
CA VAL A 176 -3.97 1.19 -18.69
C VAL A 176 -5.15 1.55 -17.77
N GLY A 177 -4.90 2.39 -16.75
CA GLY A 177 -5.85 2.72 -15.71
C GLY A 177 -6.15 1.53 -14.78
N ALA A 178 -5.24 0.59 -14.63
CA ALA A 178 -5.45 -0.60 -13.81
C ALA A 178 -4.34 -0.72 -12.77
N GLY A 179 -4.73 -1.09 -11.55
CA GLY A 179 -3.77 -1.32 -10.47
C GLY A 179 -4.44 -1.92 -9.24
N ILE A 180 -3.61 -2.52 -8.37
CA ILE A 180 -3.98 -2.92 -7.01
C ILE A 180 -3.28 -2.04 -5.99
N CYS A 181 -3.41 -2.34 -4.69
CA CYS A 181 -2.89 -1.49 -3.62
C CYS A 181 -1.41 -1.10 -3.78
N GLY A 182 -0.55 -2.04 -4.14
CA GLY A 182 0.85 -1.78 -4.47
C GLY A 182 1.03 -0.74 -5.57
N ASN A 183 0.38 -0.92 -6.72
CA ASN A 183 0.50 0.01 -7.86
C ASN A 183 -0.05 1.41 -7.54
N HIS A 184 -1.11 1.50 -6.72
CA HIS A 184 -1.66 2.79 -6.31
C HIS A 184 -0.66 3.55 -5.43
N VAL A 185 -0.08 2.87 -4.45
CA VAL A 185 0.94 3.48 -3.58
C VAL A 185 2.18 3.84 -4.36
N GLU A 186 2.61 3.01 -5.32
CA GLU A 186 3.75 3.29 -6.21
C GLU A 186 3.50 4.56 -7.04
N ALA A 187 2.40 4.61 -7.80
CA ALA A 187 2.06 5.77 -8.63
C ALA A 187 1.91 7.06 -7.81
N PHE A 188 1.30 6.96 -6.63
CA PHE A 188 1.20 8.07 -5.70
C PHE A 188 2.58 8.56 -5.25
N ARG A 189 3.46 7.65 -4.83
CA ARG A 189 4.80 8.02 -4.35
C ARG A 189 5.63 8.67 -5.45
N ASP A 190 5.53 8.20 -6.69
CA ASP A 190 6.23 8.80 -7.83
C ASP A 190 5.72 10.22 -8.13
N ILE A 191 4.40 10.43 -8.05
CA ILE A 191 3.79 11.77 -8.16
C ILE A 191 4.29 12.69 -7.04
N MET A 192 4.30 12.21 -5.79
CA MET A 192 4.75 13.01 -4.65
C MET A 192 6.25 13.30 -4.70
N ALA A 193 7.06 12.35 -5.17
CA ALA A 193 8.49 12.55 -5.41
C ALA A 193 8.75 13.62 -6.47
N ALA A 194 7.99 13.62 -7.58
CA ALA A 194 8.07 14.67 -8.59
C ALA A 194 7.71 16.07 -8.04
N LEU A 195 6.89 16.12 -6.98
CA LEU A 195 6.54 17.33 -6.24
C LEU A 195 7.50 17.66 -5.08
N GLY A 196 8.54 16.86 -4.84
CA GLY A 196 9.47 17.06 -3.71
C GLY A 196 8.83 16.81 -2.34
N ILE A 197 7.73 16.05 -2.28
CA ILE A 197 7.00 15.76 -1.04
C ILE A 197 7.36 14.37 -0.54
N ARG A 198 7.85 14.32 0.70
CA ARG A 198 8.30 13.07 1.33
C ARG A 198 7.10 12.17 1.65
N THR A 199 7.25 10.90 1.28
CA THR A 199 6.28 9.84 1.56
C THR A 199 6.99 8.60 2.09
N ARG A 200 6.24 7.72 2.77
CA ARG A 200 6.72 6.39 3.15
C ARG A 200 5.58 5.36 3.07
N PRO A 201 5.83 4.15 2.57
CA PRO A 201 4.81 3.11 2.50
C PRO A 201 4.47 2.61 3.91
N VAL A 202 3.22 2.19 4.09
CA VAL A 202 2.73 1.51 5.29
C VAL A 202 2.06 0.22 4.84
N SER A 203 2.66 -0.92 5.15
CA SER A 203 2.15 -2.25 4.80
C SER A 203 1.48 -2.89 6.01
N PHE A 204 0.39 -3.59 5.76
CA PHE A 204 -0.43 -4.30 6.73
C PHE A 204 -0.45 -5.77 6.38
N PHE A 205 -0.29 -6.64 7.38
CA PHE A 205 -0.34 -8.09 7.24
C PHE A 205 -1.28 -8.63 8.31
N TYR A 206 -2.31 -9.36 7.90
CA TYR A 206 -3.37 -9.84 8.80
C TYR A 206 -4.03 -11.09 8.24
N THR A 207 -4.94 -11.69 9.02
CA THR A 207 -5.65 -12.92 8.63
C THR A 207 -7.16 -12.72 8.64
N THR A 208 -7.85 -13.08 7.56
CA THR A 208 -9.32 -13.09 7.50
C THR A 208 -9.79 -14.50 7.20
N ASP A 209 -10.64 -15.07 8.06
CA ASP A 209 -11.16 -16.44 7.92
C ASP A 209 -10.07 -17.52 7.69
N GLY A 210 -8.91 -17.35 8.34
CA GLY A 210 -7.75 -18.25 8.21
C GLY A 210 -6.89 -18.00 6.96
N LEU A 211 -7.27 -17.06 6.09
CA LEU A 211 -6.50 -16.66 4.91
C LEU A 211 -5.62 -15.45 5.23
N ARG A 212 -4.35 -15.51 4.83
CA ARG A 212 -3.44 -14.37 4.92
C ARG A 212 -3.78 -13.33 3.88
N GLU A 213 -3.91 -12.11 4.36
CA GLU A 213 -4.22 -10.93 3.56
C GLU A 213 -3.13 -9.88 3.81
N SER A 214 -2.94 -9.02 2.80
CA SER A 214 -2.06 -7.87 2.94
C SER A 214 -2.65 -6.65 2.26
N HIS A 215 -2.27 -5.49 2.78
CA HIS A 215 -2.63 -4.21 2.20
C HIS A 215 -1.47 -3.23 2.32
N ILE A 216 -1.42 -2.23 1.44
CA ILE A 216 -0.41 -1.18 1.50
C ILE A 216 -1.06 0.18 1.27
N ALA A 217 -0.68 1.12 2.11
CA ALA A 217 -1.05 2.53 2.07
C ALA A 217 0.22 3.39 2.18
N THR A 218 0.07 4.68 2.48
CA THR A 218 1.21 5.60 2.60
C THR A 218 1.02 6.59 3.73
N GLU A 219 2.14 7.11 4.23
CA GLU A 219 2.17 8.33 5.01
C GLU A 219 2.90 9.43 4.27
N VAL A 220 2.37 10.65 4.36
CA VAL A 220 2.97 11.85 3.77
C VAL A 220 3.47 12.75 4.89
N TYR A 221 4.64 13.37 4.72
CA TYR A 221 5.18 14.29 5.71
C TYR A 221 4.77 15.73 5.43
N TYR A 222 3.92 16.30 6.29
CA TYR A 222 3.58 17.72 6.33
C TYR A 222 3.12 18.14 7.73
N LEU A 223 3.16 19.44 8.00
CA LEU A 223 2.93 20.05 9.31
C LEU A 223 3.75 19.34 10.40
N ASN A 224 5.02 19.10 10.08
CA ASN A 224 6.02 18.44 10.92
C ASN A 224 5.63 17.03 11.42
N ALA A 225 4.71 16.35 10.73
CA ALA A 225 4.23 15.02 11.12
C ALA A 225 3.97 14.11 9.91
N TRP A 226 3.97 12.81 10.16
CA TRP A 226 3.54 11.80 9.19
C TRP A 226 2.02 11.65 9.22
N ARG A 227 1.42 11.54 8.05
CA ARG A 227 -0.03 11.69 7.86
C ARG A 227 -0.53 10.58 6.95
N PHE A 228 -1.38 9.71 7.48
CA PHE A 228 -1.82 8.49 6.82
C PHE A 228 -2.84 8.78 5.71
N ILE A 229 -2.62 8.17 4.55
CA ILE A 229 -3.54 8.17 3.42
C ILE A 229 -3.55 6.78 2.82
N ASP A 230 -4.75 6.23 2.65
CA ASP A 230 -4.98 5.06 1.83
C ASP A 230 -5.36 5.48 0.41
N VAL A 231 -4.40 5.38 -0.48
CA VAL A 231 -4.55 5.81 -1.88
C VAL A 231 -5.55 4.93 -2.63
N THR A 232 -5.53 3.62 -2.37
CA THR A 232 -6.38 2.65 -3.07
C THR A 232 -7.85 2.88 -2.74
N TRP A 233 -8.14 3.05 -1.46
CA TRP A 233 -9.49 3.27 -0.97
C TRP A 233 -9.89 4.75 -0.94
N GLY A 234 -8.99 5.67 -1.29
CA GLY A 234 -9.24 7.12 -1.30
C GLY A 234 -9.68 7.60 0.08
N PHE A 235 -9.00 7.09 1.09
CA PHE A 235 -9.38 7.21 2.49
C PHE A 235 -8.30 7.93 3.29
N ALA A 236 -8.75 8.78 4.20
CA ALA A 236 -7.90 9.36 5.23
C ALA A 236 -8.68 9.55 6.52
N VAL A 237 -7.96 9.66 7.64
CA VAL A 237 -8.55 9.99 8.94
C VAL A 237 -8.14 11.40 9.32
N SER A 238 -9.10 12.29 9.47
CA SER A 238 -8.86 13.64 9.97
C SER A 238 -9.00 13.69 11.50
N GLN A 239 -8.22 14.58 12.12
CA GLN A 239 -8.34 14.88 13.55
C GLN A 239 -9.68 15.56 13.88
N ASP A 240 -10.14 16.47 13.02
CA ASP A 240 -11.30 17.34 13.27
C ASP A 240 -12.12 17.67 12.00
N GLY A 241 -11.85 16.98 10.88
CA GLY A 241 -12.44 17.27 9.57
C GLY A 241 -11.61 18.25 8.73
N SER A 242 -10.49 18.77 9.24
CA SER A 242 -9.54 19.59 8.49
C SER A 242 -8.46 18.77 7.77
N ILE A 243 -7.51 19.46 7.14
CA ILE A 243 -6.29 18.88 6.54
C ILE A 243 -5.35 18.24 7.57
N MET A 244 -5.63 18.35 8.87
CA MET A 244 -4.88 17.69 9.93
C MET A 244 -5.21 16.19 9.97
N LEU A 245 -4.58 15.40 9.09
CA LEU A 245 -4.77 13.96 9.08
C LEU A 245 -4.02 13.28 10.23
N LYS A 246 -4.47 12.10 10.67
CA LYS A 246 -3.77 11.29 11.69
C LYS A 246 -2.67 10.44 11.03
N SER A 247 -1.57 10.19 11.75
CA SER A 247 -0.61 9.13 11.44
C SER A 247 -1.20 7.74 11.67
N ILE A 248 -0.56 6.69 11.15
CA ILE A 248 -1.01 5.31 11.41
C ILE A 248 -0.94 4.97 12.91
N SER A 249 0.05 5.51 13.61
CA SER A 249 0.22 5.30 15.06
C SER A 249 -0.92 5.91 15.87
N GLU A 250 -1.39 7.10 15.49
CA GLU A 250 -2.53 7.76 16.13
C GLU A 250 -3.86 7.04 15.82
N ILE A 251 -4.02 6.54 14.58
CA ILE A 251 -5.22 5.79 14.18
C ILE A 251 -5.35 4.51 15.01
N ARG A 252 -4.28 3.71 15.10
CA ARG A 252 -4.30 2.45 15.86
C ARG A 252 -4.43 2.66 17.37
N GLY A 253 -3.97 3.80 17.89
CA GLY A 253 -4.08 4.14 19.31
C GLY A 253 -5.48 4.61 19.74
N ASN A 254 -6.32 5.09 18.82
CA ASN A 254 -7.66 5.59 19.15
C ASN A 254 -8.64 5.39 17.98
N PRO A 255 -9.58 4.43 18.07
CA PRO A 255 -10.48 4.05 16.97
C PRO A 255 -11.60 5.07 16.65
N SER A 256 -11.64 6.24 17.31
CA SER A 256 -12.59 7.30 16.99
C SER A 256 -12.07 8.19 15.84
N HIS A 257 -12.84 8.25 14.76
CA HIS A 257 -12.37 8.79 13.49
C HIS A 257 -13.41 9.63 12.76
N THR A 258 -13.01 10.82 12.34
CA THR A 258 -13.63 11.52 11.22
C THR A 258 -12.99 11.00 9.94
N ARG A 259 -13.74 10.17 9.22
CA ARG A 259 -13.28 9.54 7.97
C ARG A 259 -13.52 10.48 6.80
N MET A 260 -12.50 10.65 5.96
CA MET A 260 -12.63 11.25 4.63
C MET A 260 -12.59 10.10 3.63
N GLU A 261 -13.63 9.95 2.83
CA GLU A 261 -13.73 8.84 1.87
C GLU A 261 -14.47 9.28 0.60
N ASN A 262 -14.09 8.68 -0.53
CA ASN A 262 -14.82 8.85 -1.79
C ASN A 262 -15.93 7.80 -1.92
N ALA A 263 -17.19 8.25 -1.88
CA ALA A 263 -18.38 7.42 -1.90
C ALA A 263 -18.71 6.77 -3.27
N PHE A 264 -18.09 7.20 -4.37
CA PHE A 264 -18.46 6.78 -5.74
C PHE A 264 -17.51 5.77 -6.39
N ASP A 265 -16.60 5.18 -5.62
CA ASP A 265 -15.75 4.12 -6.15
C ASP A 265 -16.49 2.79 -6.23
N VAL A 266 -16.58 2.25 -7.45
CA VAL A 266 -17.33 1.02 -7.75
C VAL A 266 -16.78 -0.16 -6.95
N TRP A 267 -15.46 -0.25 -6.75
CA TRP A 267 -14.86 -1.36 -5.99
C TRP A 267 -15.18 -1.25 -4.50
N SER A 268 -15.07 -0.05 -3.92
CA SER A 268 -15.49 0.23 -2.54
C SER A 268 -16.98 -0.06 -2.33
N MET A 269 -17.83 0.34 -3.29
CA MET A 269 -19.27 0.05 -3.25
C MET A 269 -19.53 -1.46 -3.29
N PHE A 270 -18.81 -2.20 -4.13
CA PHE A 270 -18.91 -3.66 -4.19
C PHE A 270 -18.54 -4.32 -2.85
N VAL A 271 -17.40 -3.95 -2.25
CA VAL A 271 -16.97 -4.50 -0.95
C VAL A 271 -18.01 -4.20 0.14
N ARG A 272 -18.53 -2.97 0.19
CA ARG A 272 -19.58 -2.59 1.15
C ARG A 272 -20.89 -3.35 0.90
N ALA A 273 -21.28 -3.54 -0.36
CA ALA A 273 -22.46 -4.33 -0.72
C ALA A 273 -22.30 -5.81 -0.31
N ALA A 274 -21.07 -6.33 -0.37
CA ALA A 274 -20.69 -7.64 0.16
C ALA A 274 -20.56 -7.67 1.70
N ARG A 275 -20.92 -6.58 2.40
CA ARG A 275 -20.81 -6.39 3.86
C ARG A 275 -19.38 -6.42 4.42
N GLY A 276 -18.37 -6.22 3.58
CA GLY A 276 -17.00 -5.99 4.02
C GLY A 276 -16.77 -4.55 4.47
N ASP A 277 -15.84 -4.34 5.40
CA ASP A 277 -15.26 -3.03 5.68
C ASP A 277 -13.89 -2.95 4.97
N PRO A 278 -13.73 -2.12 3.93
CA PRO A 278 -12.43 -2.00 3.26
C PRO A 278 -11.32 -1.54 4.22
N MET A 279 -11.68 -0.92 5.35
CA MET A 279 -10.76 -0.40 6.36
C MET A 279 -10.58 -1.33 7.57
N GLU A 280 -11.12 -2.55 7.52
CA GLU A 280 -11.07 -3.47 8.66
C GLU A 280 -9.64 -3.62 9.19
N TYR A 281 -8.66 -3.73 8.29
CA TYR A 281 -7.23 -3.90 8.57
C TYR A 281 -6.65 -2.84 9.52
N LEU A 282 -7.23 -1.64 9.61
CA LEU A 282 -6.75 -0.58 10.53
C LEU A 282 -7.05 -0.89 12.00
N TYR A 283 -8.09 -1.68 12.26
CA TYR A 283 -8.66 -1.88 13.60
C TYR A 283 -8.48 -3.31 14.12
N ARG A 284 -7.96 -4.20 13.28
CA ARG A 284 -7.66 -5.57 13.65
C ARG A 284 -6.61 -5.63 14.76
N ARG A 285 -6.77 -6.61 15.66
CA ARG A 285 -5.82 -6.84 16.76
C ARG A 285 -4.60 -7.64 16.29
N ASP A 286 -4.80 -8.50 15.30
CA ASP A 286 -3.82 -9.39 14.69
C ASP A 286 -3.13 -8.78 13.46
N VAL A 287 -3.19 -7.45 13.29
CA VAL A 287 -2.49 -6.78 12.19
C VAL A 287 -1.07 -6.37 12.59
N ASP A 288 -0.13 -6.89 11.83
CA ASP A 288 1.25 -6.45 11.83
C ASP A 288 1.42 -5.31 10.82
N VAL A 289 2.24 -4.34 11.17
CA VAL A 289 2.44 -3.12 10.38
C VAL A 289 3.92 -2.92 10.12
N LEU A 290 4.28 -2.80 8.85
CA LEU A 290 5.60 -2.34 8.43
C LEU A 290 5.51 -0.91 7.94
N VAL A 291 6.30 -0.01 8.54
CA VAL A 291 6.42 1.37 8.09
C VAL A 291 7.75 1.51 7.37
N ASN A 292 7.71 1.83 6.08
CA ASN A 292 8.90 1.89 5.22
C ASN A 292 9.72 0.59 5.22
N GLY A 293 9.05 -0.56 5.20
CA GLY A 293 9.72 -1.88 5.26
C GLY A 293 10.38 -2.17 6.61
N LYS A 294 9.89 -1.58 7.70
CA LYS A 294 10.44 -1.74 9.06
C LYS A 294 9.36 -2.16 10.04
N GLY A 295 9.66 -3.17 10.85
CA GLY A 295 8.74 -3.75 11.82
C GLY A 295 8.86 -5.27 11.90
N ILE A 296 7.90 -5.89 12.58
CA ILE A 296 7.86 -7.34 12.79
C ILE A 296 6.59 -7.87 12.14
N VAL A 297 6.70 -8.93 11.34
CA VAL A 297 5.55 -9.68 10.81
C VAL A 297 5.48 -11.04 11.50
N THR A 298 4.30 -11.38 11.99
CA THR A 298 4.01 -12.61 12.70
C THR A 298 3.56 -13.68 11.71
N LEU A 299 4.19 -14.84 11.78
CA LEU A 299 3.88 -16.03 10.99
C LEU A 299 3.40 -17.13 11.95
N ALA A 300 2.13 -17.49 11.82
CA ALA A 300 1.56 -18.60 12.56
C ALA A 300 2.03 -19.93 11.92
N VAL A 301 2.65 -20.79 12.71
CA VAL A 301 2.97 -22.16 12.31
C VAL A 301 1.69 -22.99 12.36
N PRO A 302 1.26 -23.60 11.23
CA PRO A 302 0.04 -24.40 11.20
C PRO A 302 0.13 -25.60 12.14
N ALA A 303 -0.98 -25.90 12.81
CA ALA A 303 -1.07 -27.09 13.67
C ALA A 303 -0.96 -28.40 12.86
N ASP A 304 -1.42 -28.39 11.61
CA ASP A 304 -1.42 -29.55 10.72
C ASP A 304 -0.06 -29.73 10.04
N THR A 305 0.69 -30.76 10.43
CA THR A 305 2.00 -31.10 9.85
C THR A 305 1.94 -32.29 8.89
N PRO A 306 2.80 -32.35 7.85
CA PRO A 306 3.82 -31.36 7.49
C PRO A 306 3.20 -30.13 6.80
N ALA A 307 3.48 -28.95 7.36
CA ALA A 307 3.07 -27.68 6.77
C ALA A 307 4.26 -27.01 6.09
N HIS A 308 3.96 -26.40 4.95
CA HIS A 308 4.89 -25.56 4.18
C HIS A 308 4.40 -24.12 4.21
N GLU A 309 5.34 -23.19 4.32
CA GLU A 309 5.14 -21.75 4.14
C GLU A 309 5.75 -21.33 2.81
N ASN A 310 5.00 -20.61 2.00
CA ASN A 310 5.46 -20.05 0.72
C ASN A 310 5.57 -18.52 0.76
N PHE A 311 5.30 -17.91 1.91
CA PHE A 311 5.30 -16.47 2.15
C PHE A 311 4.31 -15.70 1.26
N ASP A 312 3.24 -16.35 0.78
CA ASP A 312 2.19 -15.65 0.06
C ASP A 312 1.56 -14.57 0.97
N ASN A 313 1.42 -13.37 0.41
CA ASN A 313 0.85 -12.18 1.06
C ASN A 313 1.60 -11.73 2.32
N VAL A 314 2.86 -12.12 2.53
CA VAL A 314 3.72 -11.63 3.62
C VAL A 314 5.14 -11.38 3.10
N PRO A 315 5.98 -10.61 3.80
CA PRO A 315 7.38 -10.47 3.40
C PRO A 315 8.09 -11.80 3.53
N ASN A 316 8.84 -12.16 2.50
CA ASN A 316 9.69 -13.34 2.48
C ASN A 316 11.16 -12.99 2.74
N TYR A 317 11.44 -11.87 3.41
CA TYR A 317 12.80 -11.42 3.69
C TYR A 317 12.93 -10.92 5.12
N VAL A 318 14.16 -10.94 5.63
CA VAL A 318 14.56 -10.38 6.92
C VAL A 318 15.78 -9.49 6.70
N GLY A 319 15.73 -8.26 7.21
CA GLY A 319 16.76 -7.25 6.98
C GLY A 319 16.24 -5.90 6.51
N ASP A 320 17.16 -5.05 6.09
CA ASP A 320 16.87 -3.73 5.51
C ASP A 320 17.15 -3.77 4.01
N THR A 321 16.12 -3.51 3.21
CA THR A 321 16.17 -3.43 1.74
C THR A 321 16.37 -1.99 1.26
N THR A 322 16.38 -1.02 2.17
CA THR A 322 16.60 0.40 1.88
C THR A 322 18.06 0.75 2.12
N THR A 323 18.52 1.88 1.59
CA THR A 323 19.86 2.43 1.88
C THR A 323 19.91 3.23 3.19
N SER A 324 18.81 3.26 3.96
CA SER A 324 18.72 4.09 5.16
C SER A 324 19.39 3.41 6.35
N HIS A 325 20.40 4.04 6.95
CA HIS A 325 21.18 3.55 8.11
C HIS A 325 20.40 3.41 9.44
N LYS A 326 19.09 3.13 9.42
CA LYS A 326 18.22 3.24 10.60
C LYS A 326 17.87 1.90 11.23
N ARG A 327 17.94 1.90 12.57
CA ARG A 327 17.60 0.79 13.48
C ARG A 327 16.18 0.26 13.22
N ASN A 328 16.04 -1.07 13.30
CA ASN A 328 14.82 -1.89 13.14
C ASN A 328 14.52 -2.35 11.69
N PRO A 329 15.32 -3.28 11.13
CA PRO A 329 14.98 -3.95 9.87
C PRO A 329 13.67 -4.75 9.96
N THR A 330 13.17 -5.22 8.83
CA THR A 330 12.09 -6.22 8.81
C THR A 330 12.55 -7.49 9.53
N ALA A 331 11.73 -7.98 10.44
CA ALA A 331 11.92 -9.24 11.16
C ALA A 331 10.66 -10.11 11.07
N LEU A 332 10.85 -11.43 11.20
CA LEU A 332 9.77 -12.41 11.19
C LEU A 332 9.65 -13.06 12.56
N ARG A 333 8.45 -13.03 13.15
CA ARG A 333 8.14 -13.73 14.40
C ARG A 333 7.35 -14.98 14.08
N PHE A 334 7.93 -16.14 14.32
CA PHE A 334 7.23 -17.41 14.21
C PHE A 334 6.47 -17.67 15.52
N VAL A 335 5.20 -18.07 15.45
CA VAL A 335 4.35 -18.40 16.62
C VAL A 335 3.69 -19.75 16.40
N ALA A 336 3.75 -20.64 17.39
CA ALA A 336 3.27 -22.01 17.28
C ALA A 336 2.53 -22.50 18.54
N GLU A 337 1.57 -23.40 18.37
CA GLU A 337 0.89 -24.11 19.46
C GLU A 337 1.60 -25.42 19.82
N GLY A 338 2.93 -25.38 19.96
CA GLY A 338 3.75 -26.56 20.25
C GLY A 338 5.21 -26.36 19.89
N ARG A 339 5.99 -27.42 20.07
CA ARG A 339 7.41 -27.42 19.71
C ARG A 339 7.56 -27.83 18.25
N TYR A 340 8.28 -27.01 17.48
CA TYR A 340 8.51 -27.26 16.07
C TYR A 340 9.96 -27.00 15.71
N ARG A 341 10.47 -27.74 14.74
CA ARG A 341 11.66 -27.40 13.97
C ARG A 341 11.24 -26.65 12.73
N VAL A 342 11.72 -25.42 12.60
CA VAL A 342 11.54 -24.56 11.43
C VAL A 342 12.77 -24.69 10.55
N SER A 343 12.58 -25.00 9.27
CA SER A 343 13.65 -24.96 8.26
C SER A 343 13.29 -23.98 7.16
N LEU A 344 14.10 -22.94 6.99
CA LEU A 344 13.92 -21.91 5.95
C LEU A 344 14.91 -22.14 4.82
N GLU A 345 14.43 -22.12 3.58
CA GLU A 345 15.29 -22.14 2.41
C GLU A 345 15.62 -20.70 1.98
N ILE A 346 16.92 -20.40 1.88
CA ILE A 346 17.43 -19.09 1.51
C ILE A 346 17.56 -19.04 -0.01
N SER A 347 16.84 -18.11 -0.64
CA SER A 347 16.90 -17.89 -2.09
C SER A 347 17.91 -16.82 -2.48
N GLY A 348 18.30 -15.95 -1.55
CA GLY A 348 19.33 -14.93 -1.79
C GLY A 348 19.70 -14.15 -0.53
N VAL A 349 20.89 -13.56 -0.56
CA VAL A 349 21.40 -12.63 0.46
C VAL A 349 22.02 -11.45 -0.28
N ALA A 350 21.74 -10.23 0.15
CA ALA A 350 22.25 -9.03 -0.50
C ALA A 350 22.69 -7.99 0.53
N GLY A 351 23.76 -7.25 0.20
CA GLY A 351 24.29 -6.13 0.99
C GLY A 351 24.99 -6.52 2.31
N CYS A 352 24.90 -7.77 2.73
CA CYS A 352 25.49 -8.25 3.99
C CYS A 352 27.00 -8.50 3.89
N LYS A 353 27.70 -8.23 4.98
CA LYS A 353 29.14 -8.51 5.16
C LYS A 353 29.38 -9.39 6.39
N PRO A 354 29.31 -10.73 6.24
CA PRO A 354 29.46 -11.66 7.37
C PRO A 354 30.77 -11.48 8.15
N GLU A 355 31.85 -11.10 7.48
CA GLU A 355 33.16 -10.80 8.05
C GLU A 355 33.17 -9.56 8.95
N GLU A 356 32.25 -8.61 8.73
CA GLU A 356 32.02 -7.44 9.58
C GLU A 356 31.00 -7.74 10.70
N GLY A 357 30.56 -8.99 10.83
CA GLY A 357 29.71 -9.48 11.91
C GLY A 357 28.21 -9.50 11.60
N ASP A 358 27.82 -9.23 10.36
CA ASP A 358 26.45 -9.36 9.88
C ASP A 358 25.98 -10.81 9.97
N ALA A 359 24.79 -11.02 10.51
CA ALA A 359 24.25 -12.36 10.70
C ALA A 359 22.72 -12.32 10.81
N LEU A 360 22.09 -13.41 10.37
CA LEU A 360 20.75 -13.72 10.85
C LEU A 360 20.83 -14.09 12.33
N GLU A 361 19.83 -13.70 13.10
CA GLU A 361 19.71 -14.04 14.51
C GLU A 361 18.33 -14.63 14.80
N VAL A 362 18.30 -15.75 15.51
CA VAL A 362 17.07 -16.32 16.10
C VAL A 362 17.15 -16.15 17.61
N ASP A 363 16.28 -15.32 18.17
CA ASP A 363 16.27 -14.97 19.60
C ASP A 363 17.66 -14.52 20.11
N GLY A 364 18.38 -13.75 19.27
CA GLY A 364 19.73 -13.25 19.54
C GLY A 364 20.86 -14.26 19.32
N ARG A 365 20.55 -15.51 18.91
CA ARG A 365 21.56 -16.50 18.53
C ARG A 365 21.92 -16.35 17.07
N LYS A 366 23.19 -16.11 16.78
CA LYS A 366 23.70 -15.95 15.42
C LYS A 366 23.58 -17.24 14.60
N LEU A 367 23.12 -17.07 13.37
CA LEU A 367 23.11 -18.06 12.32
C LEU A 367 24.08 -17.60 11.22
N SER A 368 24.90 -18.50 10.70
CA SER A 368 25.85 -18.16 9.65
C SER A 368 25.12 -17.87 8.33
N LEU A 369 25.49 -16.76 7.68
CA LEU A 369 25.02 -16.39 6.34
C LEU A 369 25.91 -16.96 5.23
N SER A 370 27.15 -17.37 5.53
CA SER A 370 28.20 -17.53 4.51
C SER A 370 28.05 -18.73 3.59
N ASP A 371 27.28 -19.76 3.96
CA ASP A 371 27.26 -21.05 3.23
C ASP A 371 25.91 -21.78 3.28
N ALA A 372 24.86 -21.12 3.76
CA ALA A 372 23.60 -21.75 4.07
C ALA A 372 22.59 -21.60 2.91
N SER A 373 22.31 -22.69 2.19
CA SER A 373 21.11 -22.79 1.35
C SER A 373 19.83 -22.90 2.19
N SER A 374 19.97 -23.23 3.47
CA SER A 374 18.88 -23.28 4.43
C SER A 374 19.36 -23.01 5.86
N ILE A 375 18.47 -22.46 6.68
CA ILE A 375 18.68 -22.33 8.13
C ILE A 375 17.62 -23.12 8.88
N THR A 376 18.01 -23.75 9.99
CA THR A 376 17.12 -24.54 10.82
C THR A 376 17.24 -24.10 12.27
N PHE A 377 16.10 -23.97 12.94
CA PHE A 377 16.02 -23.66 14.36
C PHE A 377 14.77 -24.28 14.96
N ASP A 378 14.83 -24.58 16.26
CA ASP A 378 13.70 -25.11 17.00
C ASP A 378 12.97 -23.95 17.70
N ILE A 379 11.64 -24.00 17.72
CA ILE A 379 10.76 -23.05 18.40
C ILE A 379 9.87 -23.82 19.38
N ASP A 380 9.61 -23.25 20.57
CA ASP A 380 8.73 -23.86 21.58
C ASP A 380 7.34 -23.22 21.61
N ARG A 381 7.27 -21.90 21.46
CA ARG A 381 6.02 -21.12 21.36
C ARG A 381 6.17 -19.98 20.38
N GLU A 382 7.30 -19.29 20.47
CA GLU A 382 7.66 -18.25 19.53
C GLU A 382 9.17 -18.24 19.30
N ALA A 383 9.58 -17.68 18.17
CA ALA A 383 10.95 -17.28 17.91
C ALA A 383 10.98 -16.05 16.99
N LEU A 384 11.90 -15.13 17.25
CA LEU A 384 12.13 -13.96 16.42
C LEU A 384 13.35 -14.19 15.53
N LEU A 385 13.11 -14.28 14.22
CA LEU A 385 14.14 -14.22 13.21
C LEU A 385 14.37 -12.76 12.79
N SER A 386 15.60 -12.29 12.95
CA SER A 386 15.99 -10.91 12.67
C SER A 386 17.35 -10.84 11.97
N MET A 387 17.70 -9.68 11.43
CA MET A 387 19.02 -9.41 10.86
C MET A 387 19.78 -8.48 11.80
N ARG A 388 20.98 -8.91 12.20
CA ARG A 388 21.96 -8.01 12.80
C ARG A 388 22.91 -7.55 11.71
N THR A 389 22.96 -6.25 11.48
CA THR A 389 23.85 -5.64 10.50
C THR A 389 24.25 -4.22 10.88
N THR A 390 25.41 -3.79 10.39
CA THR A 390 25.83 -2.37 10.41
C THR A 390 25.78 -1.74 9.01
N GLN A 391 25.51 -2.53 7.98
CA GLN A 391 25.42 -2.05 6.61
C GLN A 391 24.13 -1.25 6.40
N PRO A 392 24.14 -0.25 5.50
CA PRO A 392 22.92 0.49 5.14
C PRO A 392 21.84 -0.44 4.58
N THR A 393 22.26 -1.46 3.83
CA THR A 393 21.40 -2.46 3.22
C THR A 393 21.99 -3.83 3.52
N CYS A 394 21.22 -4.70 4.17
CA CYS A 394 21.58 -6.11 4.35
C CYS A 394 20.31 -6.89 4.66
N TYR A 395 20.00 -7.87 3.82
CA TYR A 395 18.83 -8.71 3.96
C TYR A 395 19.04 -10.12 3.38
N ALA A 396 18.29 -11.07 3.92
CA ALA A 396 18.18 -12.43 3.40
C ALA A 396 16.74 -12.66 2.91
N VAL A 397 16.59 -13.32 1.77
CA VAL A 397 15.32 -13.68 1.14
C VAL A 397 15.11 -15.18 1.24
N PHE A 398 13.89 -15.58 1.55
CA PHE A 398 13.47 -16.96 1.74
C PHE A 398 12.49 -17.37 0.64
N SER A 399 12.63 -18.59 0.12
CA SER A 399 11.68 -19.17 -0.84
C SER A 399 10.57 -19.96 -0.15
N GLN A 400 10.90 -20.63 0.95
CA GLN A 400 9.94 -21.45 1.70
C GLN A 400 10.36 -21.67 3.16
N ALA A 401 9.39 -21.98 4.01
CA ALA A 401 9.61 -22.59 5.33
C ALA A 401 8.99 -23.99 5.39
N ARG A 402 9.59 -24.89 6.16
CA ARG A 402 9.04 -26.19 6.52
C ARG A 402 8.96 -26.31 8.03
N TYR A 403 7.85 -26.89 8.50
CA TYR A 403 7.58 -27.07 9.92
C TYR A 403 7.49 -28.56 10.26
N GLU A 404 8.35 -29.02 11.16
CA GLU A 404 8.37 -30.40 11.67
C GLU A 404 8.04 -30.37 13.17
N ALA A 405 6.96 -31.04 13.59
CA ALA A 405 6.60 -31.12 15.00
C ALA A 405 7.65 -31.91 15.79
N LEU A 406 8.02 -31.41 16.96
CA LEU A 406 8.93 -32.07 17.89
C LEU A 406 8.12 -32.65 19.06
N HIS A 407 8.15 -33.97 19.20
CA HIS A 407 7.43 -34.72 20.24
C HIS A 407 8.16 -34.75 21.58
#